data_AF-A0A507BDX1-F1
#
_entry.id   AF-A0A507BDX1-F1
#
_cell.length_a   1.000
_cell.length_b   1.000
_cell.length_c   1.000
_cell.angle_alpha   90.00
_cell.angle_beta   90.00
_cell.angle_gamma   90.00
#
_symmetry.space_group_name_H-M   'P 1'
#
loop_
_entity.id
_entity.type
_entity.pdbx_description
1 polymer ?
#
loop_
_entity_poly.entity_id
_entity_poly.type
_entity_poly.pdbx_seq_one_letter_code
_entity_poly.pdbx_strand_id
1 'polypeptide(L)'
;MRVSRRAKHRQATVSLRNKLRGEEKKEKYASPVVFLGSGPAHRVGPAERPGRPHDQHGQQACQGLRCNQVRRHGFQDGGHRAGDRVGICGVQERRDGSSSGNMIYIEKTKNFEFYSSTSKGAIQGNGYEVHRGISNQFCDLDKAGGLNETKAGKYGARILRISRAQDFSLHDIALVDAPQFHLFFEQCTNGEVYNTIIRGGNEGGLDGIDVSGSNIWIHDVEVSNRDECVTIKNTANHMLIENIYCNWSGGCAMGSLGTGIDIYNIIYDKVYTVNSNQMFMIKSNGGSGTVRDCAFTNFIGHKNAYSLNIDAHWTQLKLQPGSGVQYENLNFTNWKGSCSDGARRGPINVICPDAQPCHGITISDFAIWTESGSREYYKCGSAFGSGGCLRPGAASSYAVSTSTVGATPAGWSAPTMAADLATLPLTNSIPIPPIPTSFFPGATPYSKLLGG
;
A
#
# COMPACT_ATOMS: atom_id res chain seq x y z
N MET A 1 37.25 -1.30 6.07
CA MET A 1 35.97 -1.26 6.83
C MET A 1 34.70 -1.06 5.97
N ARG A 2 34.67 -0.27 4.89
CA ARG A 2 33.44 -0.06 4.07
C ARG A 2 32.93 -1.30 3.32
N VAL A 3 33.83 -2.14 2.79
CA VAL A 3 33.45 -3.41 2.10
C VAL A 3 32.75 -4.39 3.05
N SER A 4 33.15 -4.45 4.33
CA SER A 4 32.53 -5.37 5.28
C SER A 4 31.14 -4.93 5.77
N ARG A 5 30.86 -3.61 5.83
CA ARG A 5 29.50 -3.13 6.16
C ARG A 5 28.49 -3.41 5.03
N ARG A 6 28.87 -3.22 3.76
CA ARG A 6 27.99 -3.53 2.61
C ARG A 6 27.72 -5.03 2.48
N ALA A 7 28.73 -5.86 2.72
CA ALA A 7 28.57 -7.32 2.74
C ALA A 7 27.67 -7.78 3.90
N LYS A 8 27.89 -7.25 5.12
CA LYS A 8 27.03 -7.54 6.28
C LYS A 8 25.58 -7.11 6.07
N HIS A 9 25.34 -5.93 5.48
CA HIS A 9 23.98 -5.48 5.18
C HIS A 9 23.32 -6.36 4.11
N ARG A 10 24.03 -6.71 3.03
CA ARG A 10 23.51 -7.65 2.01
C ARG A 10 23.17 -9.01 2.63
N GLN A 11 24.03 -9.54 3.50
CA GLN A 11 23.78 -10.81 4.18
C GLN A 11 22.59 -10.72 5.15
N ALA A 12 22.43 -9.60 5.87
CA ALA A 12 21.27 -9.35 6.72
C ALA A 12 19.96 -9.23 5.90
N THR A 13 19.99 -8.56 4.76
CA THR A 13 18.85 -8.46 3.83
C THR A 13 18.45 -9.82 3.28
N VAL A 14 19.43 -10.64 2.86
CA VAL A 14 19.17 -12.03 2.40
C VAL A 14 18.63 -12.89 3.54
N SER A 15 19.19 -12.78 4.74
CA SER A 15 18.71 -13.50 5.92
C SER A 15 17.27 -13.13 6.28
N LEU A 16 16.92 -11.84 6.27
CA LEU A 16 15.56 -11.37 6.52
C LEU A 16 14.59 -11.86 5.45
N ARG A 17 14.98 -11.81 4.17
CA ARG A 17 14.17 -12.36 3.07
C ARG A 17 13.89 -13.84 3.26
N ASN A 18 14.93 -14.64 3.52
CA ASN A 18 14.77 -16.08 3.70
C ASN A 18 13.89 -16.40 4.90
N LYS A 19 13.99 -15.62 5.99
CA LYS A 19 13.13 -15.78 7.17
C LYS A 19 11.67 -15.44 6.86
N LEU A 20 11.41 -14.35 6.14
CA LEU A 20 10.05 -13.92 5.81
C LEU A 20 9.39 -14.79 4.74
N ARG A 21 10.17 -15.32 3.79
CA ARG A 21 9.71 -16.25 2.75
C ARG A 21 9.57 -17.70 3.23
N GLY A 22 10.03 -18.03 4.44
CA GLY A 22 10.31 -19.41 4.85
C GLY A 22 10.08 -19.70 6.34
N GLU A 23 8.81 -19.95 6.68
CA GLU A 23 8.38 -21.12 7.44
C GLU A 23 7.18 -21.69 6.67
N GLU A 24 7.30 -22.89 6.07
CA GLU A 24 6.10 -23.66 5.69
C GLU A 24 5.36 -24.00 6.99
N LYS A 25 4.45 -23.12 7.43
CA LYS A 25 3.47 -23.49 8.45
C LYS A 25 2.45 -24.41 7.78
N LYS A 26 2.74 -25.71 7.78
CA LYS A 26 1.69 -26.74 7.71
C LYS A 26 0.91 -26.73 9.02
N GLU A 27 0.08 -25.71 9.24
CA GLU A 27 -0.94 -25.77 10.28
C GLU A 27 -2.18 -26.45 9.69
N LYS A 28 -2.59 -27.54 10.33
CA LYS A 28 -3.90 -28.16 10.10
C LYS A 28 -4.96 -27.20 10.61
N TYR A 29 -5.56 -26.44 9.73
CA TYR A 29 -6.62 -25.50 10.09
C TYR A 29 -7.98 -26.18 10.17
N ALA A 30 -8.79 -25.74 11.14
CA ALA A 30 -10.18 -26.14 11.32
C ALA A 30 -11.10 -25.57 10.22
N SER A 31 -12.34 -26.06 10.19
CA SER A 31 -13.34 -25.85 9.13
C SER A 31 -13.71 -24.37 8.91
N PRO A 32 -13.93 -23.95 7.65
CA PRO A 32 -14.23 -22.55 7.30
C PRO A 32 -15.63 -22.09 7.77
N VAL A 33 -15.74 -20.82 8.17
CA VAL A 33 -17.03 -20.12 8.30
C VAL A 33 -17.30 -19.39 6.99
N VAL A 34 -18.28 -19.87 6.23
CA VAL A 34 -18.68 -19.28 4.94
C VAL A 34 -19.84 -18.31 5.18
N PHE A 35 -19.66 -17.04 4.86
CA PHE A 35 -20.77 -16.07 4.85
C PHE A 35 -21.52 -16.16 3.52
N LEU A 36 -22.63 -16.93 3.50
CA LEU A 36 -23.61 -16.94 2.42
C LEU A 36 -24.82 -16.09 2.85
N GLY A 37 -24.98 -14.90 2.29
CA GLY A 37 -26.11 -14.01 2.61
C GLY A 37 -27.21 -14.08 1.55
N SER A 38 -28.26 -14.88 1.79
CA SER A 38 -29.55 -14.79 1.08
C SER A 38 -30.70 -15.37 1.94
N GLY A 39 -31.70 -14.56 2.31
CA GLY A 39 -32.98 -15.04 2.88
C GLY A 39 -33.69 -14.07 3.85
N PRO A 40 -35.05 -13.96 3.84
CA PRO A 40 -35.81 -12.86 4.44
C PRO A 40 -36.15 -13.04 5.93
N ALA A 41 -36.47 -11.91 6.58
CA ALA A 41 -36.81 -11.81 7.99
C ALA A 41 -38.20 -12.38 8.32
N HIS A 42 -38.25 -13.31 9.29
CA HIS A 42 -39.46 -13.59 10.07
C HIS A 42 -39.27 -13.08 11.51
N ARG A 43 -40.23 -12.26 11.98
CA ARG A 43 -40.41 -11.94 13.41
C ARG A 43 -40.88 -13.21 14.13
N VAL A 44 -40.29 -13.51 15.29
CA VAL A 44 -40.85 -14.48 16.24
C VAL A 44 -40.91 -13.85 17.63
N GLY A 45 -42.13 -13.66 18.12
CA GLY A 45 -42.48 -13.64 19.55
C GLY A 45 -42.96 -15.05 19.99
N PRO A 46 -43.17 -15.30 21.30
CA PRO A 46 -42.65 -16.50 21.94
C PRO A 46 -43.59 -17.72 22.02
N ALA A 47 -42.94 -18.87 22.27
CA ALA A 47 -43.40 -20.16 22.81
C ALA A 47 -44.20 -21.12 21.90
N GLU A 48 -43.61 -22.28 21.56
CA GLU A 48 -43.97 -23.63 22.07
C GLU A 48 -43.11 -24.75 21.39
N ARG A 49 -43.28 -25.99 21.88
CA ARG A 49 -42.39 -27.17 21.94
C ARG A 49 -42.12 -27.97 20.62
N PRO A 50 -41.24 -29.02 20.63
CA PRO A 50 -40.51 -29.48 19.45
C PRO A 50 -41.14 -30.67 18.71
N GLY A 51 -40.89 -30.73 17.39
CA GLY A 51 -41.17 -31.87 16.49
C GLY A 51 -40.07 -32.05 15.44
N ARG A 52 -39.76 -33.31 15.12
CA ARG A 52 -38.62 -33.84 14.34
C ARG A 52 -38.84 -33.79 12.79
N PRO A 53 -37.81 -34.15 11.96
CA PRO A 53 -37.52 -33.52 10.66
C PRO A 53 -38.11 -34.24 9.44
N HIS A 54 -38.13 -33.55 8.30
CA HIS A 54 -38.19 -34.18 6.97
C HIS A 54 -37.31 -33.43 5.96
N ASP A 55 -36.50 -34.22 5.26
CA ASP A 55 -35.68 -33.85 4.10
C ASP A 55 -36.53 -33.38 2.91
N GLN A 56 -36.01 -32.42 2.15
CA GLN A 56 -36.14 -32.38 0.68
C GLN A 56 -35.11 -31.44 0.05
N HIS A 57 -34.22 -32.02 -0.74
CA HIS A 57 -33.32 -31.32 -1.68
C HIS A 57 -34.14 -30.74 -2.84
N GLY A 58 -34.02 -29.43 -3.08
CA GLY A 58 -34.52 -28.76 -4.28
C GLY A 58 -33.53 -27.69 -4.73
N GLN A 59 -32.98 -27.86 -5.93
CA GLN A 59 -32.28 -26.82 -6.68
C GLN A 59 -33.25 -25.65 -6.94
N GLN A 60 -32.85 -24.40 -6.69
CA GLN A 60 -33.53 -23.26 -7.31
C GLN A 60 -32.63 -22.02 -7.45
N ALA A 61 -32.92 -21.32 -8.54
CA ALA A 61 -32.10 -20.36 -9.25
C ALA A 61 -31.97 -18.98 -8.58
N CYS A 62 -30.91 -18.27 -8.97
CA CYS A 62 -30.69 -16.85 -8.72
C CYS A 62 -31.85 -16.01 -9.24
N GLN A 63 -32.56 -15.32 -8.35
CA GLN A 63 -33.31 -14.10 -8.69
C GLN A 63 -33.07 -13.07 -7.59
N GLY A 64 -32.66 -11.87 -8.01
CA GLY A 64 -32.25 -10.81 -7.10
C GLY A 64 -33.39 -10.17 -6.35
N LEU A 65 -33.06 -9.46 -5.26
CA LEU A 65 -33.74 -8.27 -4.76
C LEU A 65 -33.05 -7.72 -3.48
N ARG A 66 -32.89 -6.39 -3.50
CA ARG A 66 -32.83 -5.37 -2.41
C ARG A 66 -32.40 -5.83 -1.00
N CYS A 67 -31.20 -5.41 -0.60
CA CYS A 67 -30.78 -5.43 0.81
C CYS A 67 -30.94 -4.03 1.44
N ASN A 68 -32.00 -3.86 2.24
CA ASN A 68 -32.05 -2.82 3.29
C ASN A 68 -31.68 -3.52 4.60
N GLN A 69 -30.78 -2.89 5.36
CA GLN A 69 -30.28 -3.28 6.69
C GLN A 69 -29.21 -4.38 6.74
N VAL A 70 -27.94 -3.95 6.80
CA VAL A 70 -26.94 -4.64 7.63
C VAL A 70 -26.72 -3.76 8.85
N ARG A 71 -27.11 -4.27 10.04
CA ARG A 71 -26.88 -3.60 11.32
C ARG A 71 -25.37 -3.50 11.55
N ARG A 72 -24.93 -2.43 12.24
CA ARG A 72 -23.63 -2.36 12.90
C ARG A 72 -23.40 -3.66 13.70
N HIS A 73 -22.59 -4.57 13.19
CA HIS A 73 -21.97 -5.57 14.04
C HIS A 73 -20.77 -4.91 14.71
N GLY A 74 -21.06 -4.10 15.73
CA GLY A 74 -20.09 -3.91 16.80
C GLY A 74 -20.03 -5.24 17.54
N PHE A 75 -19.04 -6.07 17.24
CA PHE A 75 -18.68 -7.17 18.13
C PHE A 75 -17.95 -6.55 19.33
N GLN A 76 -18.72 -6.00 20.27
CA GLN A 76 -18.23 -5.66 21.60
C GLN A 76 -18.23 -6.93 22.45
N ASP A 77 -17.09 -7.15 23.11
CA ASP A 77 -16.83 -8.11 24.18
C ASP A 77 -17.05 -9.60 23.88
N GLY A 78 -15.99 -10.23 23.39
CA GLY A 78 -15.79 -11.67 23.41
C GLY A 78 -14.60 -12.03 22.55
N GLY A 79 -13.49 -12.44 23.15
CA GLY A 79 -12.26 -12.78 22.42
C GLY A 79 -12.53 -13.73 21.25
N HIS A 80 -12.05 -13.35 20.07
CA HIS A 80 -12.08 -14.24 18.91
C HIS A 80 -11.28 -15.51 19.22
N ARG A 81 -11.85 -16.67 18.87
CA ARG A 81 -11.23 -17.97 19.10
C ARG A 81 -10.11 -18.14 18.07
N ALA A 82 -9.00 -18.77 18.48
CA ALA A 82 -7.95 -19.13 17.53
C ALA A 82 -8.52 -20.02 16.41
N GLY A 83 -8.20 -19.72 15.14
CA GLY A 83 -8.57 -20.54 13.97
C GLY A 83 -9.76 -20.05 13.14
N ASP A 84 -10.14 -18.78 13.22
CA ASP A 84 -11.23 -18.21 12.41
C ASP A 84 -10.80 -18.00 10.94
N ARG A 85 -11.66 -18.41 10.00
CA ARG A 85 -11.46 -18.24 8.55
C ARG A 85 -12.64 -17.51 7.94
N VAL A 86 -12.38 -16.44 7.19
CA VAL A 86 -13.40 -15.68 6.46
C VAL A 86 -13.19 -15.88 4.97
N GLY A 87 -14.08 -16.66 4.36
CA GLY A 87 -14.10 -16.89 2.91
C GLY A 87 -15.11 -15.99 2.20
N ILE A 88 -14.66 -15.26 1.17
CA ILE A 88 -15.53 -14.52 0.24
C ILE A 88 -15.60 -15.27 -1.09
N CYS A 89 -16.76 -15.84 -1.40
CA CYS A 89 -16.97 -16.61 -2.64
C CYS A 89 -17.73 -15.83 -3.74
N GLY A 90 -18.08 -14.56 -3.51
CA GLY A 90 -18.84 -13.70 -4.42
C GLY A 90 -18.53 -12.22 -4.27
N VAL A 91 -19.34 -11.35 -4.88
CA VAL A 91 -19.18 -9.89 -4.79
C VAL A 91 -19.99 -9.36 -3.61
N GLN A 92 -19.33 -8.63 -2.70
CA GLN A 92 -20.01 -7.83 -1.68
C GLN A 92 -20.16 -6.39 -2.17
N GLU A 93 -21.39 -5.95 -2.42
CA GLU A 93 -21.73 -4.56 -2.75
C GLU A 93 -22.33 -3.87 -1.52
N ARG A 94 -21.83 -2.68 -1.16
CA ARG A 94 -22.50 -1.81 -0.17
C ARG A 94 -23.19 -0.65 -0.89
N ARG A 95 -24.44 -0.37 -0.46
CA ARG A 95 -25.36 0.58 -1.10
C ARG A 95 -25.38 1.98 -0.43
N ASP A 96 -24.72 2.15 0.71
CA ASP A 96 -24.70 3.40 1.49
C ASP A 96 -23.26 3.85 1.80
N GLY A 97 -22.50 4.28 0.80
CA GLY A 97 -21.10 4.74 0.94
C GLY A 97 -20.90 6.04 1.73
N SER A 98 -21.95 6.68 2.24
CA SER A 98 -21.89 8.01 2.88
C SER A 98 -21.50 7.99 4.36
N SER A 99 -21.55 6.84 5.04
CA SER A 99 -21.10 6.73 6.43
C SER A 99 -19.58 6.70 6.53
N SER A 100 -18.98 7.45 7.45
CA SER A 100 -17.56 7.34 7.77
C SER A 100 -17.24 6.04 8.53
N GLY A 101 -15.96 5.66 8.61
CA GLY A 101 -15.51 4.47 9.35
C GLY A 101 -14.87 3.42 8.44
N ASN A 102 -15.08 2.14 8.74
CA ASN A 102 -14.63 1.01 7.92
C ASN A 102 -15.85 0.14 7.59
N MET A 103 -15.97 -0.32 6.35
CA MET A 103 -17.04 -1.25 5.94
C MET A 103 -16.86 -2.60 6.63
N ILE A 104 -15.61 -3.07 6.69
CA ILE A 104 -15.20 -4.27 7.41
C ILE A 104 -14.07 -3.88 8.36
N TYR A 105 -14.24 -4.20 9.64
CA TYR A 105 -13.23 -3.99 10.67
C TYR A 105 -12.99 -5.29 11.42
N ILE A 106 -11.76 -5.79 11.36
CA ILE A 106 -11.30 -6.99 12.07
C ILE A 106 -10.29 -6.54 13.09
N GLU A 107 -10.49 -6.88 14.36
CA GLU A 107 -9.68 -6.36 15.46
C GLU A 107 -9.29 -7.47 16.45
N LYS A 108 -8.05 -7.46 16.92
CA LYS A 108 -7.55 -8.35 18.01
C LYS A 108 -7.80 -9.83 17.73
N THR A 109 -7.49 -10.27 16.51
CA THR A 109 -7.59 -11.68 16.11
C THR A 109 -6.22 -12.36 16.14
N LYS A 110 -6.23 -13.68 16.31
CA LYS A 110 -5.04 -14.51 16.21
C LYS A 110 -5.32 -15.76 15.38
N ASN A 111 -4.37 -16.16 14.54
CA ASN A 111 -4.50 -17.32 13.67
C ASN A 111 -5.74 -17.19 12.77
N PHE A 112 -5.66 -16.26 11.82
CA PHE A 112 -6.79 -15.79 11.02
C PHE A 112 -6.48 -15.75 9.52
N GLU A 113 -7.41 -16.17 8.68
CA GLU A 113 -7.26 -16.19 7.22
C GLU A 113 -8.47 -15.49 6.56
N PHE A 114 -8.20 -14.52 5.69
CA PHE A 114 -9.20 -13.81 4.87
C PHE A 114 -8.94 -14.06 3.38
N TYR A 115 -9.81 -14.81 2.71
CA TYR A 115 -9.49 -15.29 1.37
C TYR A 115 -10.70 -15.46 0.45
N SER A 116 -10.44 -15.68 -0.84
CA SER A 116 -11.40 -16.29 -1.77
C SER A 116 -10.90 -17.65 -2.23
N SER A 117 -11.73 -18.68 -2.09
CA SER A 117 -11.42 -20.02 -2.63
C SER A 117 -11.44 -20.07 -4.16
N THR A 118 -12.04 -19.08 -4.82
CA THR A 118 -12.20 -19.01 -6.28
C THR A 118 -11.30 -17.96 -6.93
N SER A 119 -10.54 -17.20 -6.14
CA SER A 119 -9.77 -16.03 -6.60
C SER A 119 -10.63 -14.98 -7.33
N LYS A 120 -11.95 -15.01 -7.09
CA LYS A 120 -12.95 -14.11 -7.68
C LYS A 120 -13.75 -13.34 -6.63
N GLY A 121 -13.52 -13.63 -5.35
CA GLY A 121 -14.12 -12.90 -4.24
C GLY A 121 -13.71 -11.44 -4.29
N ALA A 122 -14.70 -10.55 -4.24
CA ALA A 122 -14.46 -9.12 -4.38
C ALA A 122 -15.32 -8.31 -3.42
N ILE A 123 -14.79 -7.17 -2.98
CA ILE A 123 -15.56 -6.16 -2.24
C ILE A 123 -15.62 -4.90 -3.11
N GLN A 124 -16.83 -4.55 -3.55
CA GLN A 124 -17.12 -3.37 -4.33
C GLN A 124 -17.60 -2.25 -3.40
N GLY A 125 -16.79 -1.20 -3.25
CA GLY A 125 -17.05 -0.07 -2.37
C GLY A 125 -18.00 0.99 -2.95
N ASN A 126 -18.17 1.02 -4.28
CA ASN A 126 -18.94 2.03 -5.02
C ASN A 126 -18.55 3.49 -4.66
N GLY A 127 -17.25 3.71 -4.40
CA GLY A 127 -16.68 5.01 -4.05
C GLY A 127 -17.00 6.12 -5.04
N TYR A 128 -17.12 5.80 -6.33
CA TYR A 128 -17.49 6.76 -7.37
C TYR A 128 -18.77 7.55 -7.06
N GLU A 129 -19.71 6.99 -6.30
CA GLU A 129 -20.95 7.69 -5.91
C GLU A 129 -20.67 8.86 -4.98
N VAL A 130 -19.72 8.68 -4.05
CA VAL A 130 -19.24 9.73 -3.15
C VAL A 130 -18.41 10.74 -3.95
N HIS A 131 -17.47 10.26 -4.78
CA HIS A 131 -16.55 11.10 -5.55
C HIS A 131 -17.27 11.97 -6.59
N ARG A 132 -18.33 11.46 -7.24
CA ARG A 132 -19.21 12.22 -8.15
C ARG A 132 -19.98 13.34 -7.42
N GLY A 133 -20.38 13.12 -6.17
CA GLY A 133 -21.03 14.15 -5.36
C GLY A 133 -20.12 15.35 -5.07
N ILE A 134 -18.79 15.12 -5.07
CA ILE A 134 -17.76 16.12 -4.77
C ILE A 134 -17.24 16.79 -6.03
N SER A 135 -17.23 16.11 -7.18
CA SER A 135 -16.81 16.71 -8.46
C SER A 135 -17.70 17.88 -8.93
N ASN A 136 -18.89 18.04 -8.34
CA ASN A 136 -19.78 19.18 -8.58
C ASN A 136 -19.51 20.38 -7.65
N GLN A 137 -18.54 20.26 -6.73
CA GLN A 137 -18.11 21.33 -5.83
C GLN A 137 -16.70 21.77 -6.28
N PHE A 138 -16.66 22.49 -7.39
CA PHE A 138 -15.41 23.06 -7.91
C PHE A 138 -14.77 23.98 -6.86
N CYS A 139 -13.45 23.83 -6.75
CA CYS A 139 -12.47 24.65 -6.05
C CYS A 139 -12.89 26.10 -5.77
N ASP A 140 -13.13 26.40 -4.49
CA ASP A 140 -12.90 27.73 -3.95
C ASP A 140 -11.72 27.63 -2.97
N LEU A 141 -10.57 28.18 -3.39
CA LEU A 141 -9.49 28.50 -2.47
C LEU A 141 -9.86 29.85 -1.85
N ASP A 142 -10.41 29.83 -0.65
CA ASP A 142 -10.62 31.03 0.12
C ASP A 142 -9.28 31.65 0.52
N LYS A 143 -9.12 32.94 0.17
CA LYS A 143 -7.91 33.78 0.31
C LYS A 143 -7.47 34.07 1.76
N ALA A 144 -7.92 33.29 2.74
CA ALA A 144 -7.73 33.63 4.16
C ALA A 144 -6.96 32.58 4.99
N GLY A 145 -6.54 31.45 4.42
CA GLY A 145 -5.67 30.50 5.13
C GLY A 145 -6.26 29.92 6.43
N GLY A 146 -7.58 29.98 6.60
CA GLY A 146 -8.32 29.29 7.67
C GLY A 146 -8.81 27.93 7.18
N LEU A 147 -8.79 26.91 8.03
CA LEU A 147 -9.42 25.62 7.74
C LEU A 147 -10.94 25.81 7.72
N ASN A 148 -11.50 26.04 6.53
CA ASN A 148 -12.95 26.05 6.37
C ASN A 148 -13.51 24.63 6.56
N GLU A 149 -14.66 24.53 7.25
CA GLU A 149 -15.36 23.31 7.65
C GLU A 149 -15.95 22.48 6.48
N THR A 150 -15.36 22.52 5.28
CA THR A 150 -15.85 21.83 4.07
C THR A 150 -15.19 20.48 3.79
N LYS A 151 -14.37 19.94 4.72
CA LYS A 151 -13.82 18.56 4.63
C LYS A 151 -14.70 17.48 5.29
N ALA A 152 -15.81 17.85 5.93
CA ALA A 152 -16.82 16.88 6.33
C ALA A 152 -17.62 16.46 5.09
N GLY A 153 -17.37 15.26 4.56
CA GLY A 153 -18.12 14.70 3.43
C GLY A 153 -17.34 14.45 2.13
N LYS A 154 -16.01 14.67 2.10
CA LYS A 154 -15.17 14.39 0.91
C LYS A 154 -14.92 12.88 0.66
N TYR A 155 -15.00 12.05 1.69
CA TYR A 155 -14.75 10.63 1.55
C TYR A 155 -15.73 9.85 2.39
N GLY A 156 -16.02 8.62 1.97
CA GLY A 156 -16.89 7.71 2.68
C GLY A 156 -16.13 6.80 3.66
N ALA A 157 -16.61 5.58 3.82
CA ALA A 157 -15.91 4.55 4.59
C ALA A 157 -14.66 4.03 3.86
N ARG A 158 -13.70 3.51 4.64
CA ARG A 158 -12.66 2.60 4.13
C ARG A 158 -13.27 1.22 3.90
N ILE A 159 -12.74 0.43 2.97
CA ILE A 159 -13.24 -0.94 2.75
C ILE A 159 -12.85 -1.85 3.91
N LEU A 160 -11.56 -2.12 4.11
CA LEU A 160 -11.09 -3.12 5.06
C LEU A 160 -9.99 -2.57 5.96
N ARG A 161 -10.19 -2.71 7.27
CA ARG A 161 -9.14 -2.47 8.27
C ARG A 161 -8.97 -3.71 9.14
N ILE A 162 -7.73 -4.14 9.29
CA ILE A 162 -7.32 -5.24 10.16
C ILE A 162 -6.38 -4.63 11.20
N SER A 163 -6.76 -4.69 12.48
CA SER A 163 -6.03 -4.03 13.57
C SER A 163 -5.62 -5.00 14.65
N ARG A 164 -4.34 -4.98 15.02
CA ARG A 164 -3.74 -5.82 16.06
C ARG A 164 -4.02 -7.32 15.84
N ALA A 165 -3.99 -7.75 14.58
CA ALA A 165 -4.03 -9.16 14.23
C ALA A 165 -2.65 -9.80 14.40
N GLN A 166 -2.61 -11.05 14.85
CA GLN A 166 -1.39 -11.85 14.97
C GLN A 166 -1.53 -13.16 14.19
N ASP A 167 -0.50 -13.60 13.48
CA ASP A 167 -0.50 -14.85 12.73
C ASP A 167 -1.68 -14.89 11.73
N PHE A 168 -1.56 -14.15 10.63
CA PHE A 168 -2.66 -14.00 9.67
C PHE A 168 -2.23 -14.09 8.21
N SER A 169 -3.20 -14.42 7.34
CA SER A 169 -3.06 -14.26 5.89
C SER A 169 -4.26 -13.54 5.27
N LEU A 170 -4.01 -12.76 4.23
CA LEU A 170 -5.05 -12.18 3.36
C LEU A 170 -4.66 -12.41 1.90
N HIS A 171 -5.50 -13.10 1.13
CA HIS A 171 -5.14 -13.40 -0.26
C HIS A 171 -6.30 -13.77 -1.17
N ASP A 172 -6.03 -13.78 -2.47
CA ASP A 172 -6.98 -14.19 -3.51
C ASP A 172 -8.26 -13.32 -3.54
N ILE A 173 -8.15 -12.03 -3.22
CA ILE A 173 -9.29 -11.10 -3.21
C ILE A 173 -9.08 -9.87 -4.10
N ALA A 174 -10.20 -9.28 -4.52
CA ALA A 174 -10.23 -7.95 -5.14
C ALA A 174 -10.89 -6.91 -4.21
N LEU A 175 -10.26 -5.75 -4.03
CA LEU A 175 -10.85 -4.59 -3.33
C LEU A 175 -11.02 -3.45 -4.33
N VAL A 176 -12.26 -3.05 -4.58
CA VAL A 176 -12.57 -2.19 -5.73
C VAL A 176 -13.34 -0.95 -5.30
N ASP A 177 -12.91 0.20 -5.80
CA ASP A 177 -13.58 1.49 -5.69
C ASP A 177 -13.93 1.87 -4.25
N ALA A 178 -12.91 1.94 -3.39
CA ALA A 178 -13.13 2.39 -2.02
C ALA A 178 -13.61 3.86 -1.99
N PRO A 179 -14.61 4.19 -1.15
CA PRO A 179 -14.96 5.59 -0.88
C PRO A 179 -13.83 6.39 -0.20
N GLN A 180 -12.89 5.69 0.44
CA GLN A 180 -11.63 6.23 0.99
C GLN A 180 -10.51 5.19 0.79
N PHE A 181 -9.94 4.62 1.86
CA PHE A 181 -8.87 3.62 1.78
C PHE A 181 -9.40 2.23 1.47
N HIS A 182 -8.62 1.42 0.76
CA HIS A 182 -8.99 0.05 0.44
C HIS A 182 -8.61 -0.90 1.58
N LEU A 183 -7.35 -0.89 2.00
CA LEU A 183 -6.82 -1.83 2.99
C LEU A 183 -5.86 -1.16 3.97
N PHE A 184 -6.11 -1.32 5.27
CA PHE A 184 -5.19 -0.88 6.31
C PHE A 184 -4.91 -1.99 7.33
N PHE A 185 -3.66 -2.41 7.41
CA PHE A 185 -3.13 -3.20 8.51
C PHE A 185 -2.54 -2.30 9.59
N GLU A 186 -3.19 -2.25 10.75
CA GLU A 186 -2.76 -1.43 11.87
C GLU A 186 -2.15 -2.31 12.96
N GLN A 187 -0.87 -2.10 13.28
CA GLN A 187 -0.18 -2.77 14.39
C GLN A 187 -0.31 -4.30 14.34
N CYS A 188 -0.26 -4.88 13.14
CA CYS A 188 -0.39 -6.33 12.95
C CYS A 188 0.97 -7.04 13.06
N THR A 189 0.98 -8.35 13.32
CA THR A 189 2.23 -9.10 13.45
C THR A 189 2.13 -10.48 12.83
N ASN A 190 3.22 -10.96 12.21
CA ASN A 190 3.29 -12.29 11.58
C ASN A 190 2.21 -12.44 10.50
N GLY A 191 2.29 -11.63 9.45
CA GLY A 191 1.29 -11.55 8.39
C GLY A 191 1.83 -11.93 7.02
N GLU A 192 0.97 -12.52 6.17
CA GLU A 192 1.23 -12.71 4.75
C GLU A 192 0.07 -12.14 3.91
N VAL A 193 0.37 -11.31 2.91
CA VAL A 193 -0.64 -10.69 2.05
C VAL A 193 -0.25 -10.89 0.60
N TYR A 194 -1.08 -11.57 -0.18
CA TYR A 194 -0.72 -11.90 -1.56
C TYR A 194 -1.89 -12.13 -2.49
N ASN A 195 -1.60 -12.28 -3.79
CA ASN A 195 -2.61 -12.51 -4.83
C ASN A 195 -3.80 -11.55 -4.68
N THR A 196 -3.51 -10.26 -4.54
CA THR A 196 -4.53 -9.25 -4.24
C THR A 196 -4.49 -8.16 -5.31
N ILE A 197 -5.67 -7.80 -5.82
CA ILE A 197 -5.81 -6.65 -6.72
C ILE A 197 -6.65 -5.56 -6.07
N ILE A 198 -6.14 -4.34 -6.11
CA ILE A 198 -6.82 -3.13 -5.64
C ILE A 198 -7.02 -2.19 -6.82
N ARG A 199 -8.27 -1.76 -7.05
CA ARG A 199 -8.57 -0.79 -8.11
C ARG A 199 -9.54 0.28 -7.63
N GLY A 200 -9.00 1.46 -7.34
CA GLY A 200 -9.72 2.65 -6.90
C GLY A 200 -9.78 3.77 -7.93
N GLY A 201 -10.32 4.90 -7.51
CA GLY A 201 -10.46 6.10 -8.33
C GLY A 201 -9.17 6.91 -8.50
N ASN A 202 -9.18 7.82 -9.47
CA ASN A 202 -8.04 8.67 -9.85
C ASN A 202 -7.92 9.95 -9.01
N GLU A 203 -7.95 9.84 -7.68
CA GLU A 203 -7.69 10.95 -6.76
C GLU A 203 -6.91 10.53 -5.49
N GLY A 204 -6.29 11.51 -4.82
CA GLY A 204 -5.62 11.27 -3.53
C GLY A 204 -6.62 10.87 -2.44
N GLY A 205 -6.15 10.28 -1.35
CA GLY A 205 -6.95 9.76 -0.24
C GLY A 205 -7.65 8.42 -0.53
N LEU A 206 -7.31 7.77 -1.65
CA LEU A 206 -7.83 6.46 -2.08
C LEU A 206 -6.77 5.35 -1.96
N ASP A 207 -6.09 5.36 -0.82
CA ASP A 207 -4.93 4.53 -0.48
C ASP A 207 -5.20 3.05 -0.75
N GLY A 208 -4.20 2.35 -1.29
CA GLY A 208 -4.24 0.93 -1.58
C GLY A 208 -4.04 0.11 -0.31
N ILE A 209 -2.78 -0.14 0.03
CA ILE A 209 -2.38 -0.82 1.27
C ILE A 209 -1.56 0.12 2.14
N ASP A 210 -2.11 0.45 3.30
CA ASP A 210 -1.35 0.98 4.42
C ASP A 210 -0.99 -0.15 5.40
N VAL A 211 0.23 -0.13 5.94
CA VAL A 211 0.68 -1.16 6.88
C VAL A 211 1.57 -0.60 7.99
N SER A 212 1.22 -0.92 9.24
CA SER A 212 2.08 -0.80 10.42
C SER A 212 2.08 -2.12 11.22
N GLY A 213 3.16 -2.39 11.95
CA GLY A 213 3.32 -3.64 12.69
C GLY A 213 4.70 -4.27 12.55
N SER A 214 4.78 -5.60 12.52
CA SER A 214 6.06 -6.29 12.40
C SER A 214 5.97 -7.66 11.76
N ASN A 215 7.05 -8.12 11.11
CA ASN A 215 7.12 -9.46 10.53
C ASN A 215 5.97 -9.73 9.54
N ILE A 216 5.82 -8.87 8.53
CA ILE A 216 4.77 -8.96 7.50
C ILE A 216 5.42 -9.10 6.13
N TRP A 217 4.95 -10.08 5.35
CA TRP A 217 5.32 -10.28 3.96
C TRP A 217 4.15 -9.91 3.05
N ILE A 218 4.35 -8.93 2.15
CA ILE A 218 3.36 -8.50 1.17
C ILE A 218 3.94 -8.77 -0.22
N HIS A 219 3.27 -9.57 -1.03
CA HIS A 219 3.77 -9.87 -2.38
C HIS A 219 2.67 -10.15 -3.38
N ASP A 220 2.97 -10.05 -4.68
CA ASP A 220 2.00 -10.38 -5.73
C ASP A 220 0.72 -9.53 -5.61
N VAL A 221 0.90 -8.21 -5.54
CA VAL A 221 -0.18 -7.22 -5.39
C VAL A 221 -0.17 -6.22 -6.55
N GLU A 222 -1.32 -6.01 -7.18
CA GLU A 222 -1.55 -4.88 -8.11
C GLU A 222 -2.39 -3.80 -7.41
N VAL A 223 -1.97 -2.55 -7.53
CA VAL A 223 -2.73 -1.38 -7.04
C VAL A 223 -2.86 -0.34 -8.15
N SER A 224 -4.10 0.09 -8.40
CA SER A 224 -4.45 1.23 -9.23
C SER A 224 -5.26 2.24 -8.42
N ASN A 225 -4.78 3.48 -8.31
CA ASN A 225 -5.39 4.60 -7.58
C ASN A 225 -4.65 5.91 -7.91
N ARG A 226 -4.68 6.92 -7.03
CA ARG A 226 -3.83 8.12 -7.16
C ARG A 226 -3.18 8.54 -5.83
N ASP A 227 -3.12 7.61 -4.89
CA ASP A 227 -2.46 7.74 -3.59
C ASP A 227 -1.62 6.49 -3.27
N GLU A 228 -1.38 6.17 -2.01
CA GLU A 228 -0.52 5.07 -1.56
C GLU A 228 -0.72 3.76 -2.36
N CYS A 229 0.36 3.19 -2.90
CA CYS A 229 0.34 1.84 -3.47
C CYS A 229 0.39 0.81 -2.33
N VAL A 230 1.61 0.43 -1.91
CA VAL A 230 1.87 -0.24 -0.63
C VAL A 230 2.77 0.67 0.18
N THR A 231 2.28 1.14 1.34
CA THR A 231 2.92 2.19 2.13
C THR A 231 3.11 1.80 3.59
N ILE A 232 4.31 2.02 4.09
CA ILE A 232 4.69 1.79 5.49
C ILE A 232 4.23 2.97 6.35
N LYS A 233 3.51 2.67 7.44
CA LYS A 233 3.16 3.60 8.52
C LYS A 233 3.90 3.22 9.81
N ASN A 234 4.05 4.19 10.71
CA ASN A 234 4.72 3.99 12.00
C ASN A 234 3.81 3.25 13.01
N THR A 235 4.31 2.36 13.87
CA THR A 235 5.65 1.73 13.88
C THR A 235 5.71 0.53 12.95
N ALA A 236 6.88 0.24 12.37
CA ALA A 236 7.02 -0.87 11.40
C ALA A 236 8.41 -1.52 11.45
N ASN A 237 8.49 -2.85 11.53
CA ASN A 237 9.78 -3.52 11.43
C ASN A 237 9.75 -4.93 10.82
N HIS A 238 10.88 -5.36 10.28
CA HIS A 238 11.06 -6.70 9.70
C HIS A 238 9.98 -7.03 8.64
N MET A 239 9.83 -6.19 7.63
CA MET A 239 8.85 -6.41 6.56
C MET A 239 9.52 -6.62 5.21
N LEU A 240 8.89 -7.46 4.39
CA LEU A 240 9.27 -7.73 3.02
C LEU A 240 8.09 -7.40 2.12
N ILE A 241 8.28 -6.49 1.18
CA ILE A 241 7.27 -6.05 0.24
C ILE A 241 7.84 -6.31 -1.16
N GLU A 242 7.27 -7.22 -1.93
CA GLU A 242 7.90 -7.60 -3.19
C GLU A 242 6.99 -8.09 -4.30
N ASN A 243 7.42 -7.95 -5.56
CA ASN A 243 6.59 -8.26 -6.73
C ASN A 243 5.30 -7.44 -6.70
N ILE A 244 5.45 -6.12 -6.62
CA ILE A 244 4.36 -5.15 -6.51
C ILE A 244 4.18 -4.43 -7.84
N TYR A 245 2.94 -4.32 -8.28
CA TYR A 245 2.55 -3.61 -9.49
C TYR A 245 1.72 -2.37 -9.14
N CYS A 246 2.36 -1.20 -9.10
CA CYS A 246 1.68 0.08 -8.96
C CYS A 246 1.25 0.58 -10.35
N ASN A 247 0.09 0.12 -10.80
CA ASN A 247 -0.46 0.33 -12.14
C ASN A 247 -1.33 1.59 -12.18
N TRP A 248 -0.71 2.75 -12.42
CA TRP A 248 -1.32 4.08 -12.23
C TRP A 248 -1.76 4.27 -10.77
N SER A 249 -0.83 4.73 -9.92
CA SER A 249 -1.01 4.88 -8.48
C SER A 249 -0.42 6.22 -8.00
N GLY A 250 -0.45 6.52 -6.71
CA GLY A 250 0.54 7.43 -6.11
C GLY A 250 1.93 6.79 -6.06
N GLY A 251 2.01 5.46 -5.91
CA GLY A 251 3.24 4.71 -5.78
C GLY A 251 3.55 4.34 -4.32
N CYS A 252 4.52 3.47 -4.11
CA CYS A 252 4.91 3.04 -2.76
C CYS A 252 5.52 4.20 -1.96
N ALA A 253 5.36 4.16 -0.65
CA ALA A 253 5.93 5.17 0.23
C ALA A 253 6.22 4.67 1.65
N MET A 254 6.80 5.56 2.45
CA MET A 254 6.91 5.48 3.89
C MET A 254 6.50 6.82 4.51
N GLY A 255 5.53 6.77 5.41
CA GLY A 255 4.99 7.93 6.11
C GLY A 255 3.53 8.24 5.78
N SER A 256 3.04 9.43 6.09
CA SER A 256 3.79 10.58 6.61
C SER A 256 4.38 10.32 8.00
N LEU A 257 5.65 10.71 8.19
CA LEU A 257 6.39 10.48 9.42
C LEU A 257 6.39 11.76 10.30
N GLY A 258 5.96 11.60 11.56
CA GLY A 258 5.94 12.66 12.56
C GLY A 258 6.87 12.39 13.73
N THR A 259 6.33 12.31 14.95
CA THR A 259 7.12 12.09 16.17
C THR A 259 7.16 10.62 16.57
N GLY A 260 8.19 10.23 17.31
CA GLY A 260 8.32 8.87 17.86
C GLY A 260 8.43 7.80 16.77
N ILE A 261 9.12 8.12 15.68
CA ILE A 261 9.32 7.18 14.58
C ILE A 261 10.28 6.07 15.01
N ASP A 262 9.88 4.82 14.79
CA ASP A 262 10.75 3.65 14.89
C ASP A 262 10.39 2.69 13.76
N ILE A 263 11.10 2.84 12.65
CA ILE A 263 10.94 2.00 11.46
C ILE A 263 12.29 1.40 11.09
N TYR A 264 12.37 0.06 10.98
CA TYR A 264 13.64 -0.57 10.65
C TYR A 264 13.50 -1.95 9.99
N ASN A 265 14.54 -2.39 9.28
CA ASN A 265 14.55 -3.69 8.61
C ASN A 265 13.37 -3.85 7.62
N ILE A 266 13.17 -2.85 6.76
CA ILE A 266 12.13 -2.89 5.71
C ILE A 266 12.81 -3.15 4.36
N ILE A 267 12.25 -4.10 3.59
CA ILE A 267 12.73 -4.44 2.27
C ILE A 267 11.59 -4.24 1.26
N TYR A 268 11.84 -3.45 0.23
CA TYR A 268 11.07 -3.45 -1.01
C TYR A 268 11.91 -4.10 -2.12
N ASP A 269 11.35 -5.07 -2.84
CA ASP A 269 12.02 -5.74 -3.95
C ASP A 269 11.09 -5.98 -5.15
N LYS A 270 11.56 -5.78 -6.39
CA LYS A 270 10.74 -6.02 -7.59
C LYS A 270 9.44 -5.21 -7.56
N VAL A 271 9.58 -3.89 -7.62
CA VAL A 271 8.45 -2.96 -7.69
C VAL A 271 8.39 -2.35 -9.08
N TYR A 272 7.30 -2.60 -9.79
CA TYR A 272 7.02 -1.97 -11.07
C TYR A 272 6.00 -0.85 -10.86
N THR A 273 6.33 0.36 -11.32
CA THR A 273 5.49 1.54 -11.11
C THR A 273 5.34 2.35 -12.39
N VAL A 274 4.10 2.56 -12.83
CA VAL A 274 3.80 3.30 -14.06
C VAL A 274 2.78 4.41 -13.80
N ASN A 275 2.91 5.54 -14.51
CA ASN A 275 1.97 6.67 -14.46
C ASN A 275 1.69 7.21 -13.05
N SER A 276 2.63 7.03 -12.12
CA SER A 276 2.42 7.30 -10.70
C SER A 276 3.08 8.58 -10.21
N ASN A 277 2.74 9.02 -8.99
CA ASN A 277 3.36 10.20 -8.40
C ASN A 277 4.86 9.96 -8.11
N GLN A 278 5.22 8.76 -7.66
CA GLN A 278 6.61 8.36 -7.40
C GLN A 278 6.84 6.87 -7.68
N MET A 279 8.11 6.46 -7.82
CA MET A 279 8.49 5.05 -7.66
C MET A 279 8.56 4.69 -6.17
N PHE A 280 9.22 5.53 -5.35
CA PHE A 280 9.17 5.43 -3.89
C PHE A 280 9.33 6.81 -3.25
N MET A 281 8.54 7.08 -2.20
CA MET A 281 8.66 8.32 -1.42
C MET A 281 8.82 8.06 0.08
N ILE A 282 9.78 8.72 0.73
CA ILE A 282 9.83 8.84 2.20
C ILE A 282 9.46 10.29 2.54
N LYS A 283 8.38 10.49 3.30
CA LYS A 283 7.79 11.82 3.55
C LYS A 283 7.71 12.15 5.04
N SER A 284 8.33 13.26 5.44
CA SER A 284 8.20 13.84 6.79
C SER A 284 8.15 15.37 6.72
N ASN A 285 7.85 16.02 7.84
CA ASN A 285 7.98 17.46 7.99
C ASN A 285 8.22 17.79 9.47
N GLY A 286 9.47 18.06 9.84
CA GLY A 286 9.90 18.08 11.26
C GLY A 286 9.88 16.67 11.87
N GLY A 287 9.49 16.55 13.12
CA GLY A 287 9.32 15.25 13.80
C GLY A 287 10.56 14.73 14.52
N SER A 288 10.52 13.46 14.92
CA SER A 288 11.56 12.80 15.72
C SER A 288 11.53 11.28 15.58
N GLY A 289 12.61 10.63 16.00
CA GLY A 289 12.79 9.19 15.87
C GLY A 289 13.58 8.82 14.61
N THR A 290 13.57 7.54 14.24
CA THR A 290 14.53 6.99 13.28
C THR A 290 13.90 6.01 12.30
N VAL A 291 14.27 6.14 11.03
CA VAL A 291 14.13 5.12 9.99
C VAL A 291 15.52 4.56 9.69
N ARG A 292 15.72 3.24 9.82
CA ARG A 292 17.05 2.64 9.62
C ARG A 292 17.04 1.28 8.93
N ASP A 293 18.18 0.93 8.33
CA ASP A 293 18.48 -0.42 7.83
C ASP A 293 17.43 -0.95 6.83
N CYS A 294 17.07 -0.10 5.85
CA CYS A 294 16.07 -0.43 4.83
C CYS A 294 16.71 -0.60 3.45
N ALA A 295 16.13 -1.48 2.63
CA ALA A 295 16.62 -1.77 1.28
C ALA A 295 15.49 -1.68 0.24
N PHE A 296 15.74 -0.97 -0.85
CA PHE A 296 14.80 -0.73 -1.94
C PHE A 296 15.47 -1.17 -3.25
N THR A 297 15.19 -2.39 -3.69
CA THR A 297 15.93 -3.06 -4.76
C THR A 297 15.06 -3.43 -5.94
N ASN A 298 15.63 -3.42 -7.14
CA ASN A 298 14.96 -3.88 -8.37
C ASN A 298 13.65 -3.12 -8.64
N PHE A 299 13.75 -1.81 -8.85
CA PHE A 299 12.60 -1.00 -9.23
C PHE A 299 12.62 -0.73 -10.74
N ILE A 300 11.46 -0.82 -11.37
CA ILE A 300 11.24 -0.37 -12.75
C ILE A 300 10.16 0.70 -12.73
N GLY A 301 10.43 1.85 -13.36
CA GLY A 301 9.50 2.97 -13.41
C GLY A 301 9.27 3.47 -14.83
N HIS A 302 8.06 3.90 -15.16
CA HIS A 302 7.75 4.61 -16.40
C HIS A 302 6.75 5.74 -16.17
N LYS A 303 6.92 6.89 -16.84
CA LYS A 303 5.99 8.03 -16.81
C LYS A 303 5.71 8.61 -15.42
N ASN A 304 6.47 8.23 -14.40
CA ASN A 304 6.24 8.68 -13.04
C ASN A 304 6.64 10.16 -12.87
N ALA A 305 5.99 10.88 -11.96
CA ALA A 305 6.34 12.27 -11.68
C ALA A 305 7.68 12.39 -10.92
N TYR A 306 7.91 11.53 -9.93
CA TYR A 306 9.19 11.35 -9.26
C TYR A 306 9.66 9.90 -9.39
N SER A 307 10.95 9.67 -9.18
CA SER A 307 11.50 8.32 -9.01
C SER A 307 11.81 8.08 -7.53
N LEU A 308 13.05 8.32 -7.10
CA LEU A 308 13.45 8.28 -5.70
C LEU A 308 13.20 9.65 -5.05
N ASN A 309 12.30 9.71 -4.08
CA ASN A 309 11.98 10.93 -3.37
C ASN A 309 12.07 10.77 -1.84
N ILE A 310 13.12 11.31 -1.22
CA ILE A 310 13.14 11.55 0.23
C ILE A 310 12.87 13.03 0.42
N ASP A 311 11.71 13.36 0.96
CA ASP A 311 11.25 14.73 1.21
C ASP A 311 10.97 14.91 2.70
N ALA A 312 11.97 15.41 3.42
CA ALA A 312 11.86 15.70 4.85
C ALA A 312 11.16 17.03 5.18
N HIS A 313 10.71 17.75 4.14
CA HIS A 313 10.00 19.03 4.24
C HIS A 313 8.66 18.96 3.50
N TRP A 314 8.02 17.79 3.50
CA TRP A 314 6.82 17.52 2.73
C TRP A 314 5.64 18.35 3.26
N THR A 315 5.33 19.45 2.57
CA THR A 315 4.43 20.51 3.07
C THR A 315 2.96 20.10 3.19
N GLN A 316 2.57 18.95 2.62
CA GLN A 316 1.23 18.39 2.82
C GLN A 316 1.05 17.75 4.22
N LEU A 317 2.16 17.44 4.92
CA LEU A 317 2.12 17.17 6.36
C LEU A 317 2.35 18.50 7.09
N LYS A 318 1.48 18.80 8.06
CA LYS A 318 1.70 19.91 9.00
C LYS A 318 3.05 19.72 9.70
N LEU A 319 3.84 20.78 9.84
CA LEU A 319 5.12 20.74 10.56
C LEU A 319 4.95 20.11 11.95
N GLN A 320 5.70 19.04 12.20
CA GLN A 320 5.69 18.28 13.44
C GLN A 320 6.78 18.78 14.38
N PRO A 321 6.56 18.78 15.71
CA PRO A 321 7.57 19.21 16.66
C PRO A 321 8.78 18.27 16.63
N GLY A 322 9.98 18.84 16.71
CA GLY A 322 11.25 18.11 16.70
C GLY A 322 12.18 18.56 15.58
N SER A 323 13.41 18.04 15.61
CA SER A 323 14.50 18.46 14.70
C SER A 323 14.47 17.75 13.34
N GLY A 324 13.53 16.85 13.11
CA GLY A 324 13.49 15.99 11.94
C GLY A 324 13.59 14.52 12.31
N VAL A 325 13.00 13.66 11.47
CA VAL A 325 13.22 12.21 11.52
C VAL A 325 14.63 11.90 11.03
N GLN A 326 15.34 11.05 11.76
CA GLN A 326 16.67 10.59 11.37
C GLN A 326 16.58 9.44 10.36
N TYR A 327 17.33 9.52 9.27
CA TYR A 327 17.36 8.50 8.22
C TYR A 327 18.75 7.89 8.11
N GLU A 328 18.85 6.58 8.36
CA GLU A 328 20.13 5.88 8.45
C GLU A 328 20.17 4.61 7.62
N ASN A 329 21.30 4.32 6.97
CA ASN A 329 21.53 3.05 6.29
C ASN A 329 20.40 2.65 5.32
N LEU A 330 19.98 3.58 4.46
CA LEU A 330 18.98 3.33 3.42
C LEU A 330 19.67 3.00 2.10
N ASN A 331 19.38 1.83 1.54
CA ASN A 331 20.02 1.37 0.31
C ASN A 331 19.04 1.29 -0.86
N PHE A 332 19.32 2.04 -1.92
CA PHE A 332 18.60 2.06 -3.18
C PHE A 332 19.47 1.42 -4.25
N THR A 333 19.07 0.26 -4.79
CA THR A 333 19.92 -0.49 -5.73
C THR A 333 19.13 -1.02 -6.92
N ASN A 334 19.69 -0.90 -8.13
CA ASN A 334 19.13 -1.43 -9.37
C ASN A 334 17.74 -0.84 -9.70
N TRP A 335 17.72 0.45 -10.02
CA TRP A 335 16.52 1.20 -10.42
C TRP A 335 16.65 1.57 -11.89
N LYS A 336 15.62 1.25 -12.69
CA LYS A 336 15.65 1.41 -14.15
C LYS A 336 14.34 1.97 -14.70
N GLY A 337 14.39 2.45 -15.93
CA GLY A 337 13.23 2.97 -16.67
C GLY A 337 13.27 4.48 -16.82
N SER A 338 12.11 5.11 -16.79
CA SER A 338 11.92 6.51 -17.16
C SER A 338 11.06 7.31 -16.19
N CYS A 339 11.24 8.63 -16.18
CA CYS A 339 10.38 9.58 -15.48
C CYS A 339 9.80 10.60 -16.46
N SER A 340 8.64 11.17 -16.14
CA SER A 340 7.91 12.07 -17.05
C SER A 340 8.69 13.34 -17.41
N ASP A 341 9.38 13.96 -16.45
CA ASP A 341 10.08 15.24 -16.60
C ASP A 341 11.17 15.38 -15.54
N GLY A 342 12.35 14.84 -15.85
CA GLY A 342 13.51 14.81 -14.96
C GLY A 342 14.15 16.17 -14.70
N ALA A 343 13.86 17.19 -15.51
CA ALA A 343 14.33 18.56 -15.31
C ALA A 343 13.46 19.33 -14.31
N ARG A 344 12.15 19.06 -14.26
CA ARG A 344 11.27 19.62 -13.23
C ARG A 344 11.35 18.83 -11.93
N ARG A 345 11.38 17.50 -12.03
CA ARG A 345 11.37 16.57 -10.90
C ARG A 345 12.48 15.55 -11.05
N GLY A 346 13.60 15.86 -10.42
CA GLY A 346 14.81 15.06 -10.49
C GLY A 346 14.56 13.59 -10.10
N PRO A 347 15.05 12.61 -10.88
CA PRO A 347 14.92 11.19 -10.53
C PRO A 347 15.54 10.81 -9.18
N ILE A 348 16.57 11.54 -8.77
CA ILE A 348 17.10 11.52 -7.41
C ILE A 348 16.73 12.84 -6.76
N ASN A 349 15.80 12.79 -5.80
CA ASN A 349 15.47 13.91 -4.93
C ASN A 349 15.62 13.44 -3.47
N VAL A 350 16.76 13.74 -2.85
CA VAL A 350 17.09 13.31 -1.48
C VAL A 350 17.33 14.53 -0.62
N ILE A 351 16.29 15.03 0.01
CA ILE A 351 16.29 16.25 0.83
C ILE A 351 16.02 15.85 2.28
N CYS A 352 17.06 15.89 3.09
CA CYS A 352 17.06 15.48 4.49
C CYS A 352 16.87 16.69 5.42
N PRO A 353 16.45 16.49 6.68
CA PRO A 353 16.38 17.57 7.65
C PRO A 353 17.77 18.13 7.94
N ASP A 354 17.94 19.45 7.93
CA ASP A 354 19.23 20.07 8.22
C ASP A 354 19.72 19.81 9.65
N ALA A 355 18.80 19.75 10.63
CA ALA A 355 19.15 19.47 12.02
C ALA A 355 19.37 17.98 12.31
N GLN A 356 19.00 17.09 11.37
CA GLN A 356 19.21 15.64 11.44
C GLN A 356 19.61 15.09 10.06
N PRO A 357 20.84 15.42 9.56
CA PRO A 357 21.26 14.98 8.23
C PRO A 357 21.17 13.46 8.05
N CYS A 358 20.82 13.00 6.84
CA CYS A 358 20.79 11.57 6.55
C CYS A 358 22.21 10.99 6.49
N HIS A 359 22.41 9.78 7.00
CA HIS A 359 23.72 9.10 6.95
C HIS A 359 23.62 7.66 6.44
N GLY A 360 24.68 7.19 5.79
CA GLY A 360 24.72 5.82 5.28
C GLY A 360 23.77 5.57 4.10
N ILE A 361 23.35 6.62 3.39
CA ILE A 361 22.50 6.47 2.20
C ILE A 361 23.34 5.93 1.05
N THR A 362 22.89 4.84 0.43
CA THR A 362 23.58 4.26 -0.72
C THR A 362 22.66 4.25 -1.93
N ILE A 363 23.12 4.82 -3.04
CA ILE A 363 22.44 4.76 -4.34
C ILE A 363 23.40 4.09 -5.31
N SER A 364 23.06 2.92 -5.83
CA SER A 364 23.89 2.20 -6.79
C SER A 364 23.06 1.59 -7.91
N ASP A 365 23.62 1.51 -9.11
CA ASP A 365 22.93 0.97 -10.29
C ASP A 365 21.59 1.69 -10.54
N PHE A 366 21.62 3.02 -10.48
CA PHE A 366 20.46 3.88 -10.68
C PHE A 366 20.52 4.46 -12.09
N ALA A 367 19.63 4.01 -12.97
CA ALA A 367 19.58 4.35 -14.37
C ALA A 367 18.14 4.72 -14.77
N ILE A 368 17.71 5.91 -14.38
CA ILE A 368 16.44 6.49 -14.83
C ILE A 368 16.75 7.54 -15.90
N TRP A 369 15.88 7.70 -16.89
CA TRP A 369 15.98 8.78 -17.86
C TRP A 369 14.66 9.54 -18.05
N THR A 370 14.76 10.84 -18.27
CA THR A 370 13.61 11.69 -18.58
C THR A 370 12.96 11.33 -19.93
N GLU A 371 11.63 11.32 -19.97
CA GLU A 371 10.83 11.17 -21.20
C GLU A 371 10.63 12.50 -21.95
N SER A 372 10.91 13.62 -21.28
CA SER A 372 10.85 14.95 -21.86
C SER A 372 12.16 15.71 -21.72
N GLY A 373 12.53 16.43 -22.77
CA GLY A 373 13.79 17.16 -22.84
C GLY A 373 15.00 16.23 -23.00
N SER A 374 16.18 16.77 -22.73
CA SER A 374 17.47 16.11 -22.97
C SER A 374 18.40 16.13 -21.75
N ARG A 375 17.85 16.45 -20.57
CA ARG A 375 18.59 16.51 -19.31
C ARG A 375 17.65 16.26 -18.13
N GLU A 376 18.24 15.79 -17.04
CA GLU A 376 17.58 15.64 -15.75
C GLU A 376 18.48 16.14 -14.62
N TYR A 377 17.91 16.30 -13.43
CA TYR A 377 18.65 16.77 -12.27
C TYR A 377 18.66 15.76 -11.14
N TYR A 378 19.78 15.67 -10.43
CA TYR A 378 19.84 15.02 -9.11
C TYR A 378 19.96 16.10 -8.04
N LYS A 379 19.04 16.06 -7.06
CA LYS A 379 18.96 17.02 -5.96
C LYS A 379 19.25 16.31 -4.64
N CYS A 380 20.25 16.80 -3.91
CA CYS A 380 20.60 16.28 -2.60
C CYS A 380 20.82 17.44 -1.62
N GLY A 381 20.22 17.38 -0.43
CA GLY A 381 20.43 18.34 0.66
C GLY A 381 20.58 17.61 1.99
N SER A 382 21.59 17.98 2.78
CA SER A 382 21.90 17.35 4.07
C SER A 382 21.92 15.81 4.03
N ALA A 383 22.37 15.22 2.91
CA ALA A 383 22.33 13.79 2.65
C ALA A 383 23.72 13.20 2.44
N PHE A 384 24.10 12.24 3.29
CA PHE A 384 25.44 11.67 3.29
C PHE A 384 25.46 10.18 2.97
N GLY A 385 26.44 9.80 2.14
CA GLY A 385 26.68 8.41 1.76
C GLY A 385 27.41 8.29 0.43
N SER A 386 26.91 7.46 -0.49
CA SER A 386 27.55 7.20 -1.78
C SER A 386 26.55 7.00 -2.91
N GLY A 387 26.84 7.61 -4.07
CA GLY A 387 26.03 7.53 -5.28
C GLY A 387 25.20 8.78 -5.56
N GLY A 388 24.85 9.01 -6.82
CA GLY A 388 24.11 10.21 -7.25
C GLY A 388 24.82 11.51 -6.83
N CYS A 389 24.08 12.41 -6.18
CA CYS A 389 24.57 13.68 -5.65
C CYS A 389 24.92 13.66 -4.14
N LEU A 390 24.99 12.48 -3.52
CA LEU A 390 25.26 12.35 -2.08
C LEU A 390 26.70 12.77 -1.74
N ARG A 391 26.87 13.46 -0.61
CA ARG A 391 28.21 13.80 -0.11
C ARG A 391 28.81 12.65 0.69
N PRO A 392 30.12 12.36 0.57
CA PRO A 392 30.77 11.39 1.44
C PRO A 392 30.91 11.92 2.87
N GLY A 393 30.96 11.01 3.84
CA GLY A 393 31.25 11.34 5.25
C GLY A 393 29.99 11.52 6.11
N ALA A 394 30.12 12.27 7.20
CA ALA A 394 29.02 12.71 8.07
C ALA A 394 29.42 14.09 8.58
N ALA A 395 29.12 15.12 7.79
CA ALA A 395 29.47 16.51 8.10
C ALA A 395 28.24 17.28 8.61
N SER A 396 28.42 18.58 8.87
CA SER A 396 27.33 19.52 9.08
C SER A 396 26.37 19.55 7.88
N SER A 397 25.14 20.00 8.10
CA SER A 397 24.15 20.21 7.04
C SER A 397 24.68 21.01 5.86
N TYR A 398 24.02 20.85 4.71
CA TYR A 398 24.34 21.62 3.52
C TYR A 398 23.08 21.85 2.69
N ALA A 399 23.01 23.06 2.12
CA ALA A 399 21.91 23.46 1.24
C ALA A 399 21.74 22.47 0.08
N VAL A 400 20.52 22.37 -0.44
CA VAL A 400 20.21 21.51 -1.60
C VAL A 400 21.13 21.85 -2.76
N SER A 401 21.94 20.86 -3.15
CA SER A 401 22.80 20.90 -4.32
C SER A 401 22.11 20.21 -5.49
N THR A 402 22.35 20.72 -6.70
CA THR A 402 21.78 20.17 -7.94
C THR A 402 22.91 19.74 -8.86
N SER A 403 22.88 18.48 -9.30
CA SER A 403 23.74 17.95 -10.35
C SER A 403 22.95 17.79 -11.64
N THR A 404 23.56 18.11 -12.79
CA THR A 404 22.93 17.95 -14.10
C THR A 404 23.41 16.66 -14.75
N VAL A 405 22.47 15.86 -15.23
CA VAL A 405 22.73 14.67 -16.05
C VAL A 405 22.25 14.99 -17.47
N GLY A 406 23.20 15.13 -18.38
CA GLY A 406 22.94 15.58 -19.76
C GLY A 406 22.92 14.45 -20.81
N ALA A 407 23.00 13.19 -20.37
CA ALA A 407 22.99 12.04 -21.27
C ALA A 407 22.30 10.85 -20.60
N THR A 408 21.71 9.97 -21.40
CA THR A 408 21.04 8.76 -20.94
C THR A 408 21.99 7.87 -20.14
N PRO A 409 21.66 7.48 -18.90
CA PRO A 409 22.45 6.51 -18.14
C PRO A 409 22.52 5.16 -18.85
N ALA A 410 23.67 4.48 -18.79
CA ALA A 410 23.81 3.15 -19.39
C ALA A 410 22.82 2.15 -18.74
N GLY A 411 22.09 1.39 -19.57
CA GLY A 411 21.13 0.40 -19.10
C GLY A 411 19.88 0.98 -18.45
N TRP A 412 19.48 2.22 -18.80
CA TRP A 412 18.23 2.84 -18.35
C TRP A 412 16.99 2.15 -18.91
N SER A 413 17.05 1.67 -20.16
CA SER A 413 15.93 1.00 -20.81
C SER A 413 15.48 -0.21 -20.00
N ALA A 414 14.18 -0.30 -19.76
CA ALA A 414 13.54 -1.35 -18.98
C ALA A 414 12.26 -1.85 -19.69
N PRO A 415 11.87 -3.12 -19.51
CA PRO A 415 10.61 -3.65 -20.03
C PRO A 415 9.40 -3.02 -19.31
N THR A 416 8.29 -2.88 -20.04
CA THR A 416 6.99 -2.50 -19.51
C THR A 416 6.12 -3.72 -19.18
N MET A 417 5.03 -3.52 -18.44
CA MET A 417 4.00 -4.54 -18.24
C MET A 417 2.90 -4.42 -19.30
N ALA A 418 2.39 -5.55 -19.79
CA ALA A 418 1.37 -5.56 -20.85
C ALA A 418 0.01 -4.98 -20.39
N ALA A 419 -0.23 -4.96 -19.08
CA ALA A 419 -1.47 -4.50 -18.48
C ALA A 419 -1.41 -3.04 -17.97
N ASP A 420 -0.41 -2.25 -18.40
CA ASP A 420 -0.28 -0.84 -18.03
C ASP A 420 -1.57 -0.08 -18.38
N LEU A 421 -2.22 0.55 -17.39
CA LEU A 421 -3.46 1.28 -17.61
C LEU A 421 -3.24 2.54 -18.46
N ALA A 422 -4.16 2.75 -19.41
CA ALA A 422 -4.21 3.97 -20.22
C ALA A 422 -5.07 5.08 -19.59
N THR A 423 -5.99 4.73 -18.69
CA THR A 423 -6.87 5.67 -17.99
C THR A 423 -7.31 5.09 -16.65
N LEU A 424 -7.63 5.95 -15.69
CA LEU A 424 -8.23 5.57 -14.41
C LEU A 424 -9.48 6.44 -14.13
N PRO A 425 -10.66 5.85 -13.88
CA PRO A 425 -11.91 6.59 -13.66
C PRO A 425 -11.95 7.25 -12.26
N LEU A 426 -12.94 8.13 -12.05
CA LEU A 426 -13.24 8.71 -10.73
C LEU A 426 -14.75 8.82 -10.48
N THR A 427 -15.51 9.26 -11.48
CA THR A 427 -16.96 9.57 -11.33
C THR A 427 -17.89 8.51 -11.91
N ASN A 428 -17.33 7.39 -12.38
CA ASN A 428 -18.05 6.24 -12.92
C ASN A 428 -17.68 4.99 -12.14
N SER A 429 -18.61 4.03 -12.08
CA SER A 429 -18.34 2.72 -11.48
C SER A 429 -17.11 2.06 -12.10
N ILE A 430 -16.32 1.43 -11.24
CA ILE A 430 -15.07 0.75 -11.61
C ILE A 430 -15.34 -0.75 -11.69
N PRO A 431 -15.10 -1.41 -12.84
CA PRO A 431 -15.33 -2.85 -12.96
C PRO A 431 -14.33 -3.64 -12.12
N ILE A 432 -14.79 -4.74 -11.55
CA ILE A 432 -13.96 -5.66 -10.77
C ILE A 432 -12.97 -6.37 -11.70
N PRO A 433 -11.64 -6.14 -11.54
CA PRO A 433 -10.65 -6.82 -12.37
C PRO A 433 -10.38 -8.25 -11.87
N PRO A 434 -9.93 -9.17 -12.74
CA PRO A 434 -9.35 -10.42 -12.29
C PRO A 434 -8.01 -10.16 -11.60
N ILE A 435 -7.65 -11.00 -10.63
CA ILE A 435 -6.31 -10.96 -10.01
C ILE A 435 -5.29 -11.39 -11.07
N PRO A 436 -4.23 -10.60 -11.33
CA PRO A 436 -3.24 -10.93 -12.35
C PRO A 436 -2.28 -12.02 -11.85
N THR A 437 -1.55 -12.61 -12.79
CA THR A 437 -0.50 -13.61 -12.51
C THR A 437 0.88 -13.12 -12.94
N SER A 438 1.06 -11.81 -13.08
CA SER A 438 2.35 -11.16 -13.34
C SER A 438 2.32 -9.74 -12.78
N PHE A 439 3.30 -9.41 -11.93
CA PHE A 439 3.36 -8.14 -11.19
C PHE A 439 4.67 -7.37 -11.41
N PHE A 440 5.68 -8.03 -11.97
CA PHE A 440 6.96 -7.44 -12.31
C PHE A 440 7.54 -8.15 -13.54
N PRO A 441 8.19 -7.43 -14.48
CA PRO A 441 8.74 -8.04 -15.68
C PRO A 441 9.70 -9.20 -15.39
N GLY A 442 9.40 -10.38 -15.95
CA GLY A 442 10.22 -11.59 -15.82
C GLY A 442 10.10 -12.32 -14.47
N ALA A 443 9.24 -11.84 -13.55
CA ALA A 443 8.94 -12.54 -12.31
C ALA A 443 7.63 -13.32 -12.42
N THR A 444 7.57 -14.47 -11.75
CA THR A 444 6.33 -15.23 -11.52
C THR A 444 5.84 -15.00 -10.09
N PRO A 445 4.51 -15.07 -9.85
CA PRO A 445 3.96 -15.04 -8.50
C PRO A 445 4.58 -16.13 -7.61
N TYR A 446 4.72 -15.84 -6.32
CA TYR A 446 5.24 -16.81 -5.35
C TYR A 446 4.23 -17.91 -5.04
N SER A 447 2.94 -17.57 -5.05
CA SER A 447 1.83 -18.47 -4.79
C SER A 447 0.87 -18.50 -5.98
N LYS A 448 0.39 -19.70 -6.36
CA LYS A 448 -0.66 -19.82 -7.37
C LYS A 448 -1.98 -19.27 -6.83
N LEU A 449 -2.82 -18.75 -7.73
CA LEU A 449 -4.21 -18.44 -7.41
C LEU A 449 -4.94 -19.71 -6.93
N LEU A 450 -5.77 -19.59 -5.90
CA LEU A 450 -6.55 -20.71 -5.37
C LEU A 450 -7.62 -21.25 -6.33
N GLY A 451 -8.25 -20.37 -7.10
CA GLY A 451 -9.30 -20.73 -8.07
C GLY A 451 -8.79 -21.07 -9.48
N GLY A 452 -7.47 -21.22 -9.65
CA GLY A 452 -6.79 -21.41 -10.93
C GLY A 452 -6.41 -22.84 -11.28
#